data_AF-A0AAV0UQ07-F1
#
_entry.id   AF-A0AAV0UQ07-F1
#
_cell.length_a   1.000
_cell.length_b   1.000
_cell.length_c   1.000
_cell.angle_alpha   90.00
_cell.angle_beta   90.00
_cell.angle_gamma   90.00
#
_symmetry.space_group_name_H-M   'P 1'
#
loop_
_entity.id
_entity.type
_entity.pdbx_description
1 polymer ?
#
loop_
_entity_poly.entity_id
_entity_poly.type
_entity_poly.pdbx_seq_one_letter_code
_entity_poly.pdbx_strand_id
1 'polypeptide(L)'
;MQRLGKLYPVNSDFDFQSVLSQLCPDQDQYWGQVKLAEFDLAIQIVAPSVYMDPLKLGTLLGKAASALSHPLWLLWDDPTLASLVLSPLLERILTAALPVDLRDTIDFLRERATTVAPQISPSL
;
A
#
# COMPACT_ATOMS: atom_id res chain seq x y z
N MET A 1 -3.47 -16.13 -15.31
CA MET A 1 -4.88 -16.50 -14.99
C MET A 1 -5.06 -17.87 -14.30
N GLN A 2 -4.17 -18.86 -14.42
CA GLN A 2 -4.38 -20.21 -13.84
C GLN A 2 -4.41 -20.31 -12.29
N ARG A 3 -3.90 -19.32 -11.54
CA ARG A 3 -3.90 -19.35 -10.06
C ARG A 3 -5.26 -18.98 -9.45
N LEU A 4 -5.94 -17.99 -10.02
CA LEU A 4 -7.23 -17.51 -9.51
C LEU A 4 -8.34 -18.55 -9.66
N GLY A 5 -8.43 -19.24 -10.81
CA GLY A 5 -9.43 -20.30 -11.00
C GLY A 5 -9.23 -21.55 -10.15
N LYS A 6 -8.06 -21.73 -9.53
CA LYS A 6 -7.81 -22.78 -8.52
C LYS A 6 -8.19 -22.33 -7.10
N LEU A 7 -8.08 -21.03 -6.81
CA LEU A 7 -8.48 -20.45 -5.54
C LEU A 7 -9.98 -20.17 -5.48
N TYR A 8 -10.59 -19.86 -6.64
CA TYR A 8 -11.97 -19.40 -6.79
C TYR A 8 -12.66 -20.23 -7.89
N PRO A 9 -13.02 -21.49 -7.59
CA PRO A 9 -13.77 -22.32 -8.53
C PRO A 9 -15.14 -21.68 -8.79
N VAL A 10 -15.64 -21.80 -10.03
CA VAL A 10 -16.88 -21.17 -10.55
C VAL A 10 -18.16 -21.71 -9.86
N ASN A 11 -18.03 -22.55 -8.83
CA ASN A 11 -19.15 -23.18 -8.15
C ASN A 11 -19.86 -22.19 -7.23
N SER A 12 -21.18 -22.29 -7.19
CA SER A 12 -22.15 -21.40 -6.53
C SER A 12 -22.05 -21.27 -5.00
N ASP A 13 -21.15 -22.02 -4.36
CA ASP A 13 -20.94 -22.01 -2.89
C ASP A 13 -19.71 -21.19 -2.49
N PHE A 14 -19.35 -20.19 -3.29
CA PHE A 14 -18.22 -19.32 -3.01
C PHE A 14 -18.57 -18.32 -1.90
N ASP A 15 -18.24 -18.67 -0.66
CA ASP A 15 -18.42 -17.79 0.49
C ASP A 15 -17.30 -16.74 0.55
N PHE A 16 -17.60 -15.56 0.00
CA PHE A 16 -16.73 -14.39 0.03
C PHE A 16 -16.33 -13.98 1.45
N GLN A 17 -17.18 -14.22 2.47
CA GLN A 17 -16.84 -13.92 3.86
C GLN A 17 -15.78 -14.89 4.41
N SER A 18 -15.86 -16.19 4.09
CA SER A 18 -14.80 -17.14 4.45
C SER A 18 -13.45 -16.79 3.81
N VAL A 19 -13.46 -16.26 2.60
CA VAL A 19 -12.23 -15.87 1.89
C VAL A 19 -11.68 -14.57 2.44
N LEU A 20 -12.54 -13.58 2.67
CA LEU A 20 -12.14 -12.32 3.29
C LEU A 20 -11.58 -12.54 4.70
N SER A 21 -12.20 -13.42 5.49
CA SER A 21 -11.68 -13.77 6.83
C SER A 21 -10.37 -14.58 6.80
N GLN A 22 -10.09 -15.33 5.73
CA GLN A 22 -8.78 -15.96 5.54
C GLN A 22 -7.69 -14.96 5.12
N LEU A 23 -8.05 -13.93 4.35
CA LEU A 23 -7.13 -12.90 3.88
C LEU A 23 -6.91 -11.78 4.92
N CYS A 24 -7.94 -11.46 5.70
CA CYS A 24 -7.99 -10.44 6.74
C CYS A 24 -8.70 -11.03 7.97
N PRO A 25 -7.94 -11.66 8.89
CA PRO A 25 -8.49 -12.39 10.05
C PRO A 25 -9.28 -11.53 11.05
N ASP A 26 -9.06 -10.21 11.04
CA ASP A 26 -9.72 -9.26 11.93
C ASP A 26 -10.09 -7.96 11.18
N GLN A 27 -11.00 -7.19 11.79
CA GLN A 27 -11.48 -5.94 11.19
C GLN A 27 -10.37 -4.91 11.01
N ASP A 28 -9.38 -4.86 11.91
CA ASP A 28 -8.30 -3.89 11.82
C ASP A 28 -7.40 -4.18 10.62
N GLN A 29 -7.11 -5.45 10.33
CA GLN A 29 -6.38 -5.87 9.13
C GLN A 29 -7.17 -5.58 7.86
N TYR A 30 -8.48 -5.86 7.86
CA TYR A 30 -9.34 -5.54 6.73
C TYR A 30 -9.34 -4.03 6.42
N TRP A 31 -9.60 -3.20 7.42
CA TRP A 31 -9.62 -1.74 7.24
C TRP A 31 -8.23 -1.19 6.88
N GLY A 32 -7.16 -1.80 7.39
CA GLY A 32 -5.79 -1.51 6.96
C GLY A 32 -5.57 -1.72 5.47
N GLN A 33 -6.01 -2.87 4.94
CA GLN A 33 -5.91 -3.19 3.51
C GLN A 33 -6.77 -2.26 2.64
N VAL A 34 -7.99 -1.92 3.09
CA VAL A 34 -8.84 -0.93 2.41
C VAL A 34 -8.14 0.42 2.32
N LYS A 35 -7.53 0.88 3.42
CA LYS A 35 -6.83 2.17 3.47
C LYS A 35 -5.56 2.18 2.62
N LEU A 36 -4.82 1.08 2.56
CA LEU A 36 -3.68 0.92 1.65
C LEU A 36 -4.12 1.00 0.19
N ALA A 37 -5.20 0.33 -0.19
CA ALA A 37 -5.73 0.37 -1.56
C ALA A 37 -6.23 1.78 -1.95
N GLU A 38 -6.90 2.48 -1.02
CA GLU A 38 -7.33 3.87 -1.21
C GLU A 38 -6.13 4.80 -1.42
N PHE A 39 -5.07 4.64 -0.63
CA PHE A 39 -3.83 5.39 -0.76
C PHE A 39 -3.09 5.11 -2.08
N ASP A 40 -2.99 3.84 -2.45
CA ASP A 40 -2.36 3.41 -3.70
C ASP A 40 -3.05 4.05 -4.92
N LEU A 41 -4.38 3.97 -4.97
CA LEU A 41 -5.19 4.60 -6.03
C LEU A 41 -5.03 6.12 -6.03
N ALA A 42 -4.97 6.75 -4.86
CA ALA A 42 -4.81 8.19 -4.79
C ALA A 42 -3.48 8.66 -5.37
N ILE A 43 -2.36 8.00 -5.06
CA ILE A 43 -1.05 8.37 -5.63
C ILE A 43 -1.04 8.16 -7.15
N GLN A 44 -1.68 7.10 -7.65
CA GLN A 44 -1.84 6.91 -9.10
C GLN A 44 -2.52 8.10 -9.78
N ILE A 45 -3.53 8.69 -9.14
CA ILE A 45 -4.30 9.81 -9.69
C ILE A 45 -3.49 11.11 -9.62
N VAL A 46 -2.88 11.41 -8.47
CA VAL A 46 -2.31 12.74 -8.21
C VAL A 46 -0.86 12.88 -8.66
N ALA A 47 -0.12 11.78 -8.73
CA ALA A 47 1.29 11.77 -9.11
C ALA A 47 1.64 10.59 -10.05
N PRO A 48 0.91 10.37 -11.16
CA PRO A 48 1.09 9.21 -12.03
C PRO A 48 2.52 9.10 -12.60
N SER A 49 3.17 10.23 -12.90
CA SER A 49 4.52 10.26 -13.46
C SER A 49 5.62 9.86 -12.45
N VAL A 50 5.30 9.89 -11.16
CA VAL A 50 6.16 9.41 -10.07
C VAL A 50 5.79 7.97 -9.72
N TYR A 51 4.50 7.68 -9.65
CA TYR A 51 3.96 6.36 -9.34
C TYR A 51 4.41 5.30 -10.34
N MET A 52 4.35 5.60 -11.65
CA MET A 52 4.67 4.65 -12.72
C MET A 52 6.17 4.55 -13.02
N ASP A 53 7.03 5.23 -12.25
CA ASP A 53 8.47 5.29 -12.48
C ASP A 53 9.25 4.71 -11.29
N PRO A 54 9.65 3.43 -11.37
CA PRO A 54 10.43 2.77 -10.32
C PRO A 54 11.76 3.44 -10.00
N LEU A 55 12.37 4.17 -10.94
CA LEU A 55 13.63 4.88 -10.70
C LEU A 55 13.40 6.14 -9.88
N LYS A 56 12.35 6.92 -10.21
CA LYS A 56 11.95 8.07 -9.38
C LYS A 56 11.57 7.60 -8.00
N LEU A 57 10.75 6.56 -7.89
CA LEU A 57 10.32 6.05 -6.60
C LEU A 57 11.48 5.49 -5.78
N GLY A 58 12.37 4.71 -6.39
CA GLY A 58 13.56 4.18 -5.72
C GLY A 58 14.46 5.30 -5.18
N THR A 59 14.71 6.32 -5.99
CA THR A 59 15.46 7.52 -5.57
C THR A 59 14.81 8.20 -4.37
N LEU A 60 13.48 8.30 -4.35
CA LEU A 60 12.72 8.96 -3.29
C LEU A 60 12.71 8.16 -1.98
N LEU A 61 12.70 6.83 -2.09
CA LEU A 61 12.70 5.92 -0.95
C LEU A 61 14.11 5.55 -0.46
N GLY A 62 15.17 6.02 -1.13
CA GLY A 62 16.55 5.63 -0.84
C GLY A 62 16.81 4.15 -1.12
N LYS A 63 16.08 3.54 -2.05
CA LYS A 63 16.14 2.11 -2.41
C LYS A 63 16.52 1.95 -3.87
N ALA A 64 17.25 0.89 -4.20
CA ALA A 64 17.45 0.52 -5.60
C ALA A 64 16.10 0.19 -6.23
N ALA A 65 15.85 0.62 -7.47
CA ALA A 65 14.57 0.34 -8.16
C ALA A 65 14.28 -1.16 -8.26
N SER A 66 15.31 -2.00 -8.38
CA SER A 66 15.21 -3.47 -8.36
C SER A 66 14.80 -4.07 -7.01
N ALA A 67 14.90 -3.30 -5.93
CA ALA A 67 14.51 -3.70 -4.58
C ALA A 67 13.06 -3.30 -4.24
N LEU A 68 12.37 -2.58 -5.13
CA LEU A 68 10.95 -2.29 -5.00
C LEU A 68 10.16 -3.44 -5.62
N SER A 69 9.48 -4.24 -4.80
CA SER A 69 8.60 -5.27 -5.34
C SER A 69 7.37 -4.61 -5.97
N HIS A 70 7.13 -4.89 -7.24
CA HIS A 70 5.92 -4.48 -7.93
C HIS A 70 5.06 -5.70 -8.27
N PRO A 71 3.82 -5.81 -7.76
CA PRO A 71 2.84 -6.74 -8.31
C PRO A 71 2.68 -6.61 -9.84
N LEU A 72 2.14 -7.67 -10.44
CA LEU A 72 1.68 -7.62 -11.84
C LEU A 72 0.74 -6.41 -11.97
N TRP A 73 1.03 -5.53 -12.95
CA TRP A 73 0.31 -4.28 -13.27
C TRP A 73 0.85 -2.99 -12.64
N LEU A 74 2.10 -2.96 -12.17
CA LEU A 74 2.77 -1.76 -11.62
C LEU A 74 2.10 -1.21 -10.34
N LEU A 75 1.32 -2.05 -9.66
CA LEU A 75 0.89 -1.77 -8.29
C LEU A 75 2.10 -1.94 -7.37
N TRP A 76 2.18 -1.18 -6.28
CA TRP A 76 3.25 -1.31 -5.28
C TRP A 76 2.82 -2.28 -4.18
N ASP A 77 3.78 -3.02 -3.62
CA ASP A 77 3.52 -3.87 -2.46
C ASP A 77 3.31 -3.04 -1.18
N ASP A 78 2.66 -3.64 -0.16
CA ASP A 78 2.38 -2.97 1.11
C ASP A 78 3.63 -2.34 1.76
N PRO A 79 4.82 -2.97 1.76
CA PRO A 79 6.04 -2.34 2.27
C PRO A 79 6.48 -1.09 1.49
N THR A 80 6.33 -1.07 0.17
CA THR A 80 6.64 0.09 -0.66
C THR A 80 5.63 1.21 -0.41
N LEU A 81 4.34 0.88 -0.31
CA LEU A 81 3.30 1.84 0.05
C LEU A 81 3.51 2.42 1.45
N ALA A 82 3.85 1.61 2.45
CA ALA A 82 4.19 2.10 3.79
C ALA A 82 5.42 3.01 3.77
N SER A 83 6.45 2.68 2.97
CA SER A 83 7.63 3.54 2.80
C SER A 83 7.27 4.90 2.18
N LEU A 84 6.33 4.90 1.22
CA LEU A 84 5.77 6.10 0.61
C LEU A 84 4.99 6.95 1.61
N VAL A 85 4.13 6.33 2.43
CA VAL A 85 3.33 7.00 3.47
C VAL A 85 4.22 7.83 4.41
N LEU A 86 5.37 7.28 4.76
CA LEU A 86 6.35 7.90 5.67
C LEU A 86 7.32 8.87 4.97
N SER A 87 7.28 8.96 3.64
CA SER A 87 8.27 9.73 2.89
C SER A 87 8.00 11.24 2.93
N PRO A 88 9.05 12.09 2.91
CA PRO A 88 8.89 13.54 2.74
C PRO A 88 8.26 13.95 1.41
N LEU A 89 8.27 13.04 0.42
CA LEU A 89 7.62 13.23 -0.86
C LEU A 89 6.10 13.28 -0.69
N LEU A 90 5.54 12.42 0.17
CA LEU A 90 4.11 12.42 0.37
C LEU A 90 3.63 13.81 0.75
N GLU A 91 4.25 14.44 1.75
CA GLU A 91 3.96 15.82 2.16
C GLU A 91 3.97 16.81 0.98
N ARG A 92 4.90 16.66 0.04
CA ARG A 92 4.96 17.49 -1.18
C ARG A 92 3.89 17.15 -2.21
N ILE A 93 3.38 15.93 -2.22
CA ILE A 93 2.21 15.52 -3.00
C ILE A 93 0.93 16.04 -2.30
N LEU A 94 0.88 16.07 -0.97
CA LEU A 94 -0.30 16.51 -0.18
C LEU A 94 -0.51 18.02 -0.13
N THR A 95 0.50 18.81 -0.51
CA THR A 95 0.35 20.26 -0.69
C THR A 95 -0.47 20.62 -1.93
N ALA A 96 -0.70 19.66 -2.83
CA ALA A 96 -1.75 19.77 -3.85
C ALA A 96 -3.13 19.64 -3.20
N ALA A 97 -4.17 20.23 -3.81
CA ALA A 97 -5.54 20.19 -3.27
C ALA A 97 -6.09 18.75 -3.27
N LEU A 98 -5.84 18.01 -2.18
CA LEU A 98 -6.36 16.67 -1.98
C LEU A 98 -7.75 16.70 -1.33
N PRO A 99 -8.64 15.75 -1.69
CA PRO A 99 -9.88 15.50 -0.97
C PRO A 99 -9.62 15.26 0.53
N VAL A 100 -10.53 15.72 1.39
CA VAL A 100 -10.40 15.62 2.86
C VAL A 100 -10.31 14.15 3.31
N ASP A 101 -11.11 13.27 2.71
CA ASP A 101 -11.15 11.83 3.03
C ASP A 101 -9.79 11.14 2.88
N LEU A 102 -8.97 11.62 1.93
CA LEU A 102 -7.65 11.06 1.69
C LEU A 102 -6.63 11.47 2.75
N ARG A 103 -6.78 12.65 3.36
CA ARG A 103 -5.91 13.11 4.46
C ARG A 103 -6.07 12.20 5.67
N ASP A 104 -7.32 11.91 6.03
CA ASP A 104 -7.65 10.99 7.13
C ASP A 104 -7.07 9.58 6.88
N THR A 105 -7.14 9.12 5.62
CA THR A 105 -6.53 7.84 5.19
C THR A 105 -5.02 7.83 5.38
N ILE A 106 -4.33 8.92 5.04
CA ILE A 106 -2.88 9.03 5.20
C ILE A 106 -2.48 9.07 6.68
N ASP A 107 -3.19 9.84 7.49
CA ASP A 107 -2.89 9.96 8.91
C ASP A 107 -3.05 8.61 9.62
N PHE A 108 -4.12 7.87 9.31
CA PHE A 108 -4.32 6.49 9.78
C PHE A 108 -3.17 5.56 9.39
N LEU A 109 -2.74 5.58 8.11
CA LEU A 109 -1.64 4.73 7.65
C LEU A 109 -0.30 5.10 8.28
N ARG A 110 -0.06 6.39 8.54
CA ARG A 110 1.17 6.89 9.18
C ARG A 110 1.27 6.43 10.63
N GLU A 111 0.18 6.50 11.38
CA GLU A 111 0.12 5.97 12.75
C GLU A 111 0.47 4.48 12.76
N ARG A 112 -0.13 3.69 11.87
CA ARG A 112 0.16 2.25 11.79
C ARG A 112 1.59 1.95 11.35
N ALA A 113 2.13 2.67 10.37
CA ALA A 113 3.50 2.45 9.91
C ALA A 113 4.55 2.73 11.00
N THR A 114 4.30 3.71 11.89
CA THR A 114 5.21 3.99 13.02
C THR A 114 5.14 2.95 14.12
N THR A 115 3.99 2.30 14.35
CA THR A 115 3.85 1.19 15.32
C THR A 115 4.55 -0.12 14.91
N VAL A 116 4.83 -0.30 13.62
CA VAL A 116 5.46 -1.53 13.06
C VAL A 116 6.96 -1.37 12.82
N ALA A 117 7.50 -0.15 12.88
CA ALA A 117 8.93 0.08 12.71
C ALA A 117 9.73 -0.68 13.79
N PRO A 118 10.73 -1.50 13.43
CA PRO A 118 11.58 -2.12 14.42
C PRO A 118 12.26 -1.02 15.23
N GLN A 119 12.23 -1.13 16.55
CA GLN A 119 13.15 -0.37 17.39
C GLN A 119 14.56 -0.74 16.92
N ILE A 120 15.18 0.16 16.16
CA ILE A 120 16.59 0.04 15.80
C ILE A 120 17.34 0.25 17.12
N SER A 121 17.59 -0.84 17.84
CA SER A 121 18.56 -0.84 18.92
C SER A 121 19.90 -0.45 18.31
N PRO A 122 20.57 0.62 18.78
CA PRO A 122 21.92 0.90 18.37
C PRO A 122 22.79 -0.21 18.95
N SER A 123 23.20 -1.16 18.11
CA SER A 123 24.26 -2.09 18.45
C SER A 123 25.56 -1.30 18.60
N LEU A 124 26.03 -1.21 19.85
CA LEU A 124 27.39 -0.82 20.26
C LEU A 124 28.43 -1.81 19.73
#